data_AF-A0A7C6VB28-F1
#
_entry.id   AF-A0A7C6VB28-F1
#
_cell.length_a   1.000
_cell.length_b   1.000
_cell.length_c   1.000
_cell.angle_alpha   90.00
_cell.angle_beta   90.00
_cell.angle_gamma   90.00
#
_symmetry.space_group_name_H-M   'P 1'
#
loop_
_entity.id
_entity.type
_entity.pdbx_description
1 polymer ?
#
loop_
_entity_poly.entity_id
_entity_poly.type
_entity_poly.pdbx_seq_one_letter_code
_entity_poly.pdbx_strand_id
1 'polypeptide(L)' 'MASFAKFGNDLYTGKRSYDFVGKRKIFFVISALGIILAILLPLLRGGFNLGLEFRGG' A
#
# COMPACT_ATOMS: atom_id res chain seq x y z
N MET A 1 -15.35 -10.67 -20.14
CA MET A 1 -14.21 -10.33 -19.25
C MET A 1 -14.32 -8.86 -18.88
N ALA A 2 -14.27 -8.51 -17.59
CA ALA A 2 -14.23 -7.10 -17.20
C ALA A 2 -12.83 -6.55 -17.52
N SER A 3 -12.73 -5.69 -18.54
CA SER A 3 -11.47 -5.01 -18.86
C SER A 3 -11.14 -3.97 -17.78
N PHE A 4 -9.84 -3.76 -17.51
CA PHE A 4 -9.36 -2.67 -16.66
C PHE A 4 -9.94 -1.31 -17.08
N ALA A 5 -10.09 -1.11 -18.39
CA ALA A 5 -10.71 0.10 -18.94
C ALA A 5 -12.18 0.25 -18.51
N LYS A 6 -12.95 -0.86 -18.49
CA LYS A 6 -14.34 -0.86 -18.02
C LYS A 6 -14.40 -0.56 -16.53
N PHE A 7 -13.53 -1.18 -15.74
CA PHE A 7 -13.47 -0.94 -14.30
C PHE A 7 -13.19 0.52 -13.96
N GLY A 8 -12.20 1.15 -14.63
CA GLY A 8 -11.90 2.56 -14.46
C GLY A 8 -13.07 3.47 -14.89
N ASN A 9 -13.71 3.16 -16.03
CA ASN A 9 -14.88 3.90 -16.49
C ASN A 9 -16.05 3.79 -15.49
N ASP A 10 -16.31 2.63 -14.92
CA ASP A 10 -17.37 2.40 -13.93
C ASP A 10 -17.10 3.18 -12.62
N LEU A 11 -15.83 3.33 -12.22
CA LEU A 11 -15.44 4.16 -11.07
C LEU A 11 -15.59 5.66 -11.38
N TYR A 12 -15.13 6.10 -12.56
CA TYR A 12 -15.20 7.51 -12.97
C TYR A 12 -16.64 7.99 -13.14
N THR A 13 -17.50 7.16 -13.73
CA THR A 13 -18.92 7.47 -13.91
C THR A 13 -19.76 7.27 -12.65
N GLY A 14 -19.17 6.75 -11.56
CA GLY A 14 -19.87 6.49 -10.31
C GLY A 14 -20.79 5.25 -10.32
N LYS A 15 -20.84 4.49 -11.42
CA LYS A 15 -21.54 3.20 -11.51
C LYS A 15 -21.03 2.19 -10.49
N ARG A 16 -19.78 2.35 -10.07
CA ARG A 16 -19.16 1.60 -8.98
C ARG A 16 -18.55 2.59 -8.01
N SER A 17 -18.89 2.46 -6.72
CA SER A 17 -18.34 3.30 -5.65
C SER A 17 -17.94 2.42 -4.47
N TYR A 18 -16.92 2.85 -3.75
CA TYR A 18 -16.44 2.17 -2.54
C TYR A 18 -16.48 3.16 -1.37
N ASP A 19 -17.06 2.70 -0.27
CA ASP A 19 -17.15 3.50 0.94
C ASP A 19 -15.83 3.49 1.72
N PHE A 20 -14.85 4.24 1.21
CA PHE A 20 -13.55 4.42 1.88
C PHE A 20 -13.68 5.20 3.19
N VAL A 21 -14.56 6.22 3.21
CA VAL A 21 -14.70 7.13 4.34
C VAL A 21 -15.46 6.45 5.49
N GLY A 22 -16.57 5.79 5.23
CA GLY A 22 -17.33 5.05 6.23
C GLY A 22 -16.56 3.83 6.76
N LYS A 23 -15.69 3.23 5.94
CA LYS A 23 -14.78 2.15 6.36
C LYS A 23 -13.36 2.61 6.69
N ARG A 24 -13.14 3.90 6.99
CA ARG A 24 -11.81 4.47 7.24
C ARG A 24 -10.96 3.68 8.22
N LYS A 25 -11.55 3.12 9.29
CA LYS A 25 -10.84 2.31 10.29
C LYS A 25 -10.17 1.10 9.66
N ILE A 26 -10.85 0.41 8.76
CA ILE A 26 -10.31 -0.77 8.06
C ILE A 26 -9.11 -0.35 7.22
N PHE A 27 -9.26 0.71 6.41
CA PHE A 27 -8.17 1.20 5.57
C PHE A 27 -6.97 1.68 6.38
N PHE A 28 -7.20 2.42 7.46
CA PHE A 28 -6.11 2.85 8.35
C PHE A 28 -5.41 1.67 9.04
N VAL A 29 -6.14 0.65 9.47
CA VAL A 29 -5.53 -0.58 10.03
C VAL A 29 -4.68 -1.29 8.99
N ILE A 30 -5.18 -1.46 7.76
CA ILE A 30 -4.42 -2.07 6.67
C ILE A 30 -3.15 -1.26 6.38
N SER A 31 -3.25 0.07 6.29
CA SER A 31 -2.09 0.94 6.09
C SER A 31 -1.08 0.84 7.25
N ALA A 32 -1.55 0.85 8.50
CA ALA A 32 -0.70 0.72 9.68
C ALA A 32 0.05 -0.63 9.68
N LEU A 33 -0.64 -1.73 9.37
CA LEU A 33 -0.01 -3.05 9.20
C LEU A 33 1.03 -3.03 8.08
N GLY A 34 0.74 -2.38 6.95
CA GLY A 34 1.71 -2.21 5.86
C GLY A 34 2.98 -1.48 6.30
N ILE A 35 2.84 -0.40 7.06
CA ILE A 35 3.97 0.35 7.62
C ILE A 35 4.77 -0.51 8.60
N ILE A 36 4.09 -1.20 9.52
CA ILE A 36 4.73 -2.09 10.49
C ILE A 36 5.53 -3.18 9.76
N LEU A 37 4.95 -3.81 8.74
CA LEU A 37 5.64 -4.83 7.93
C LEU A 37 6.84 -4.24 7.19
N ALA A 38 6.71 -3.03 6.61
CA ALA A 38 7.81 -2.37 5.92
C ALA A 38 9.00 -2.05 6.85
N ILE A 39 8.76 -1.87 8.15
CA ILE A 39 9.80 -1.68 9.16
C ILE A 39 10.35 -3.03 9.66
N LEU A 40 9.46 -3.97 10.02
CA LEU A 40 9.85 -5.25 10.61
C LEU A 40 10.63 -6.13 9.62
N LEU A 41 10.25 -6.15 8.34
CA LEU A 41 10.88 -7.03 7.36
C LEU A 41 12.39 -6.75 7.17
N PRO A 42 12.85 -5.48 6.98
CA PRO A 42 14.28 -5.16 7.00
C PRO A 42 14.95 -5.49 8.33
N LEU A 43 14.33 -5.14 9.47
CA LEU A 43 14.92 -5.39 10.79
C LEU A 43 15.21 -6.88 11.02
N LEU A 44 14.25 -7.75 10.69
CA LEU A 44 14.40 -9.21 10.82
C LEU A 44 15.41 -9.81 9.84
N ARG A 45 15.74 -9.10 8.75
CA ARG A 45 16.70 -9.54 7.72
C ARG A 45 18.11 -9.00 7.93
N GLY A 46 18.41 -8.40 9.08
CA GLY A 46 19.72 -7.84 9.39
C GLY A 46 19.87 -6.35 9.05
N GLY A 47 18.75 -5.63 8.87
CA GLY A 47 18.70 -4.21 8.62
C GLY A 47 18.42 -3.86 7.16
N PHE A 48 18.57 -2.56 6.83
CA PHE A 48 18.39 -2.08 5.46
C PHE A 48 19.62 -2.40 4.61
N ASN A 49 19.39 -2.78 3.35
CA ASN A 49 20.44 -2.93 2.33
C ASN A 49 20.90 -1.54 1.85
N LEU A 50 21.54 -0.79 2.73
CA LEU A 50 22.08 0.52 2.42
C LEU A 50 23.27 0.41 1.48
N GLY A 51 23.35 1.33 0.50
CA GLY A 51 24.47 1.44 -0.44
C GLY A 51 25.79 1.80 0.23
N LEU A 52 26.89 1.70 -0.51
CA LEU A 52 28.25 1.98 -0.02
C LEU A 52 28.40 3.41 0.52
N GLU A 53 27.69 4.36 -0.09
CA GLU A 53 27.59 5.77 0.34
C GLU A 53 27.13 5.95 1.80
N PHE A 54 26.48 4.95 2.40
CA PHE A 54 26.03 4.95 3.80
C PHE A 54 26.88 4.09 4.73
N ARG A 55 27.82 3.28 4.19
CA ARG A 55 28.65 2.34 4.96
C ARG A 55 30.09 2.80 5.14
N GLY A 56 30.43 3.97 4.60
CA GLY A 56 31.79 4.50 4.62
C GLY A 56 32.70 3.73 3.66
N GLY A 57 32.63 4.10 2.39
CA GLY A 57 33.56 3.73 1.33
C GLY A 57 33.95 4.97 0.55
#